data_AF-A0A067KSY5-F1
#
_entry.id   AF-A0A067KSY5-F1
#
_cell.length_a   1.000
_cell.length_b   1.000
_cell.length_c   1.000
_cell.angle_alpha   90.00
_cell.angle_beta   90.00
_cell.angle_gamma   90.00
#
_symmetry.space_group_name_H-M   'P 1'
#
loop_
_entity.id
_entity.type
_entity.pdbx_description
1 polymer ?
#
loop_
_entity_poly.entity_id
_entity_poly.type
_entity_poly.pdbx_seq_one_letter_code
_entity_poly.pdbx_strand_id
1 'polypeptide(L)'
;MTTAARPTWAPAKGGNEQGGTRIFGPSQKYSSRDLAAHTNLKPRKEGQDTQEELQKRNLRDELEERERRHFSSKDKSYNDDRDSRKSNQLLLEGNKRDTEDRIMPRTVDADDSDVEVNNDNERLLLLLDKSKLHLISDCFISEEQLRAAEELKVKEEQLLRGNPLLNNPTSFSVKRRWDDDVVFKNQARGETKTPKRFINDTIRNDFHRKFLQKYMK
;
A
#
# COMPACT_ATOMS: atom_id res chain seq x y z
N MET A 1 58.81 -25.24 -20.25
CA MET A 1 58.12 -24.39 -19.26
C MET A 1 58.70 -24.70 -17.89
N THR A 2 59.01 -23.70 -17.05
CA THR A 2 59.63 -23.91 -15.72
C THR A 2 58.58 -24.12 -14.64
N THR A 3 58.91 -24.93 -13.62
CA THR A 3 58.00 -25.34 -12.53
C THR A 3 58.04 -24.41 -11.31
N ALA A 4 58.61 -23.21 -11.46
CA ALA A 4 58.84 -22.28 -10.36
C ALA A 4 57.56 -21.62 -9.83
N ALA A 5 56.62 -21.28 -10.73
CA ALA A 5 55.31 -20.77 -10.34
C ALA A 5 54.40 -21.95 -9.94
N ARG A 6 54.20 -22.14 -8.63
CA ARG A 6 53.36 -23.21 -8.06
C ARG A 6 52.38 -22.66 -7.03
N PRO A 7 51.15 -23.21 -6.94
CA PRO A 7 50.19 -22.83 -5.92
C PRO A 7 50.64 -23.31 -4.53
N THR A 8 50.16 -22.65 -3.49
CA THR A 8 50.37 -23.05 -2.09
C THR A 8 49.27 -24.03 -1.67
N TRP A 9 49.62 -25.30 -1.52
CA TRP A 9 48.68 -26.34 -1.06
C TRP A 9 48.59 -26.42 0.47
N ALA A 10 49.69 -26.13 1.16
CA ALA A 10 49.76 -26.07 2.61
C ALA A 10 50.25 -24.68 3.03
N PRO A 11 49.53 -23.97 3.93
CA PRO A 11 49.99 -22.70 4.46
C PRO A 11 51.18 -22.90 5.41
N ALA A 12 51.98 -21.86 5.60
CA ALA A 12 53.02 -21.85 6.63
C ALA A 12 52.37 -21.98 8.01
N LYS A 13 52.82 -22.96 8.81
CA LYS A 13 52.33 -23.16 10.18
C LYS A 13 53.10 -22.23 11.12
N GLY A 14 52.38 -21.47 11.94
CA GLY A 14 52.98 -20.71 13.03
C GLY A 14 53.73 -21.63 13.98
N GLY A 15 54.94 -21.23 14.39
CA GLY A 15 55.83 -22.02 15.23
C GLY A 15 56.81 -21.15 16.02
N ASN A 16 57.94 -21.74 16.42
CA ASN A 16 58.91 -21.17 17.38
C ASN A 16 59.78 -20.02 16.82
N GLU A 17 59.47 -19.46 15.67
CA GLU A 17 60.38 -18.54 14.96
C GLU A 17 59.95 -17.09 14.95
N GLN A 18 58.71 -16.72 15.29
CA GLN A 18 58.35 -15.31 15.45
C GLN A 18 56.99 -15.23 16.17
N GLY A 19 56.99 -14.70 17.40
CA GLY A 19 55.78 -14.64 18.25
C GLY A 19 55.36 -15.98 18.88
N GLY A 20 56.02 -17.09 18.54
CA GLY A 20 55.94 -18.35 19.28
C GLY A 20 57.05 -18.45 20.35
N THR A 21 56.94 -19.46 21.21
CA THR A 21 57.89 -19.81 22.27
C THR A 21 59.24 -20.20 21.64
N ARG A 22 60.05 -19.22 21.26
CA ARG A 22 61.39 -19.46 20.73
C ARG A 22 62.23 -20.11 21.82
N ILE A 23 62.85 -21.25 21.50
CA ILE A 23 63.88 -21.88 22.34
C ILE A 23 65.24 -21.18 22.15
N PHE A 24 65.42 -20.45 21.04
CA PHE A 24 66.63 -19.70 20.72
C PHE A 24 66.42 -18.20 20.98
N GLY A 25 67.45 -17.53 21.51
CA GLY A 25 67.37 -16.25 22.24
C GLY A 25 66.54 -15.13 21.58
N PRO A 26 65.92 -14.25 22.41
CA PRO A 26 65.06 -13.18 21.91
C PRO A 26 65.85 -12.17 21.06
N SER A 27 65.26 -11.73 19.95
CA SER A 27 65.85 -10.68 19.12
C SER A 27 65.66 -9.31 19.75
N GLN A 28 66.67 -8.44 19.65
CA GLN A 28 66.57 -7.03 20.06
C GLN A 28 65.92 -6.12 19.01
N LYS A 29 65.54 -6.68 17.84
CA LYS A 29 64.90 -5.94 16.76
C LYS A 29 63.40 -5.79 17.06
N TYR A 30 62.91 -4.56 17.05
CA TYR A 30 61.49 -4.24 17.18
C TYR A 30 61.02 -3.38 16.00
N SER A 31 59.75 -3.52 15.62
CA SER A 31 59.11 -2.68 14.61
C SER A 31 58.61 -1.38 15.23
N SER A 32 58.40 -0.33 14.42
CA SER A 32 57.72 0.89 14.88
C SER A 32 56.30 0.61 15.39
N ARG A 33 55.67 -0.50 14.96
CA ARG A 33 54.36 -0.97 15.44
C ARG A 33 54.41 -1.67 16.80
N ASP A 34 55.59 -2.14 17.24
CA ASP A 34 55.77 -2.83 18.52
C ASP A 34 56.06 -1.86 19.67
N LEU A 35 56.20 -0.55 19.35
CA LEU A 35 56.30 0.49 20.35
C LEU A 35 55.03 0.54 21.20
N ALA A 36 55.18 0.84 22.48
CA ALA A 36 54.09 0.86 23.44
C ALA A 36 52.98 1.83 23.00
N ALA A 37 51.83 1.28 22.61
CA ALA A 37 50.63 1.99 22.22
C ALA A 37 49.40 1.33 22.87
N HIS A 38 48.42 2.13 23.28
CA HIS A 38 47.21 1.64 23.96
C HIS A 38 47.51 0.75 25.19
N THR A 39 48.42 1.20 26.06
CA THR A 39 48.83 0.48 27.28
C THR A 39 47.71 0.33 28.33
N ASN A 40 46.64 1.12 28.20
CA ASN A 40 45.49 1.10 29.11
C ASN A 40 44.26 0.51 28.40
N LEU A 41 43.75 -0.60 28.93
CA LEU A 41 42.48 -1.19 28.49
C LEU A 41 41.30 -0.37 29.01
N LYS A 42 40.25 -0.25 28.21
CA LYS A 42 39.01 0.44 28.60
C LYS A 42 38.00 -0.57 29.15
N PRO A 43 37.75 -0.60 30.48
CA PRO A 43 36.65 -1.40 31.01
C PRO A 43 35.30 -0.75 30.68
N ARG A 44 34.25 -1.57 30.60
CA ARG A 44 32.87 -1.07 30.48
C ARG A 44 32.48 -0.39 31.79
N LYS A 45 31.93 0.83 31.70
CA LYS A 45 31.33 1.53 32.86
C LYS A 45 29.87 1.13 33.01
N GLU A 46 29.30 1.39 34.19
CA GLU A 46 27.85 1.30 34.41
C GLU A 46 27.10 2.10 33.32
N GLY A 47 26.03 1.52 32.78
CA GLY A 47 25.29 2.03 31.62
C GLY A 47 25.88 1.68 30.25
N GLN A 48 27.00 0.96 30.17
CA GLN A 48 27.60 0.48 28.92
C GLN A 48 27.47 -1.05 28.73
N ASP A 49 26.40 -1.63 29.28
CA ASP A 49 26.17 -3.08 29.28
C ASP A 49 27.30 -3.82 30.01
N THR A 50 27.48 -3.50 31.29
CA THR A 50 28.35 -4.30 32.17
C THR A 50 27.78 -5.71 32.30
N GLN A 51 28.63 -6.68 32.64
CA GLN A 51 28.20 -8.08 32.77
C GLN A 51 27.12 -8.24 33.84
N GLU A 52 27.22 -7.51 34.95
CA GLU A 52 26.23 -7.54 36.02
C GLU A 52 24.88 -6.95 35.59
N GLU A 53 24.89 -5.89 34.78
CA GLU A 53 23.66 -5.32 34.22
C GLU A 53 22.98 -6.29 33.26
N LEU A 54 23.75 -6.94 32.38
CA LEU A 54 23.22 -7.93 31.45
C LEU A 54 22.61 -9.14 32.16
N GLN A 55 23.20 -9.59 33.28
CA GLN A 55 22.66 -10.69 34.08
C GLN A 55 21.34 -10.33 34.76
N LYS A 56 21.13 -9.07 35.12
CA LYS A 56 19.91 -8.57 35.78
C LYS A 56 18.76 -8.28 34.79
N ARG A 57 19.05 -8.14 33.49
CA ARG A 57 18.06 -7.74 32.46
C ARG A 57 17.37 -8.94 31.81
N ASN A 58 16.06 -8.80 31.57
CA ASN A 58 15.30 -9.71 30.72
C ASN A 58 15.43 -9.32 29.24
N LEU A 59 16.47 -9.83 28.57
CA LEU A 59 16.78 -9.47 27.18
C LEU A 59 15.67 -9.85 26.18
N ARG A 60 14.88 -10.88 26.49
CA ARG A 60 13.78 -11.34 25.64
C ARG A 60 12.67 -10.30 25.54
N ASP A 61 12.23 -9.77 26.68
CA ASP A 61 11.12 -8.81 26.75
C ASP A 61 11.54 -7.46 26.14
N GLU A 62 12.78 -7.03 26.38
CA GLU A 62 13.33 -5.81 25.79
C GLU A 62 13.41 -5.90 24.25
N LEU A 63 13.80 -7.07 23.74
CA LEU A 63 13.84 -7.34 22.30
C LEU A 63 12.43 -7.26 21.71
N GLU A 64 11.44 -7.92 22.33
CA GLU A 64 10.06 -7.92 21.83
C GLU A 64 9.47 -6.51 21.82
N GLU A 65 9.66 -5.72 22.88
CA GLU A 65 9.19 -4.34 22.94
C GLU A 65 9.86 -3.47 21.87
N ARG A 66 11.17 -3.64 21.64
CA ARG A 66 11.89 -2.88 20.61
C ARG A 66 11.46 -3.27 19.20
N GLU A 67 11.16 -4.55 18.97
CA GLU A 67 10.56 -5.01 17.73
C GLU A 67 9.16 -4.41 17.52
N ARG A 68 8.28 -4.44 18.54
CA ARG A 68 6.96 -3.81 18.48
C ARG A 68 7.04 -2.31 18.13
N ARG A 69 7.97 -1.57 18.73
CA ARG A 69 8.22 -0.14 18.40
C ARG A 69 8.75 0.04 16.97
N HIS A 70 9.65 -0.83 16.53
CA HIS A 70 10.18 -0.77 15.17
C HIS A 70 9.09 -1.06 14.13
N PHE A 71 8.27 -2.09 14.32
CA PHE A 71 7.18 -2.44 13.40
C PHE A 71 6.09 -1.36 13.38
N SER A 72 5.69 -0.83 14.54
CA SER A 72 4.69 0.25 14.61
C SER A 72 5.14 1.57 13.96
N SER A 73 6.43 1.90 14.01
CA SER A 73 6.98 3.05 13.29
C SER A 73 7.19 2.79 11.80
N LYS A 74 7.52 1.55 11.41
CA LYS A 74 7.70 1.15 10.01
C LYS A 74 6.39 1.15 9.22
N ASP A 75 5.31 0.64 9.80
CA ASP A 75 4.01 0.52 9.12
C ASP A 75 3.37 1.89 8.87
N LYS A 76 3.58 2.88 9.76
CA LYS A 76 3.14 4.27 9.53
C LYS A 76 3.81 4.95 8.34
N SER A 77 5.03 4.54 7.96
CA SER A 77 5.79 5.14 6.86
C SER A 77 5.48 4.52 5.48
N TYR A 78 4.82 3.36 5.41
CA TYR A 78 4.70 2.57 4.17
C TYR A 78 3.26 2.37 3.67
N ASN A 79 2.25 2.93 4.33
CA ASN A 79 0.85 2.81 3.90
C ASN A 79 0.52 3.55 2.59
N ASP A 80 1.34 4.51 2.15
CA ASP A 80 1.09 5.26 0.90
C ASP A 80 1.45 4.45 -0.38
N ASP A 81 2.27 3.40 -0.27
CA ASP A 81 2.80 2.63 -1.42
C ASP A 81 2.29 1.17 -1.48
N ARG A 82 1.43 0.75 -0.53
CA ARG A 82 1.11 -0.68 -0.28
C ARG A 82 -0.18 -1.21 -0.88
N ASP A 83 -1.03 -0.40 -1.49
CA ASP A 83 -2.29 -0.88 -2.07
C ASP A 83 -2.11 -1.88 -3.23
N SER A 84 -0.90 -2.02 -3.79
CA SER A 84 -0.61 -3.00 -4.85
C SER A 84 -0.07 -4.35 -4.35
N ARG A 85 0.38 -4.48 -3.09
CA ARG A 85 1.15 -5.67 -2.64
C ARG A 85 0.41 -6.63 -1.71
N LYS A 86 -0.87 -6.39 -1.41
CA LYS A 86 -1.68 -7.27 -0.53
C LYS A 86 -2.20 -8.55 -1.22
N SER A 87 -1.71 -8.88 -2.42
CA SER A 87 -2.12 -10.10 -3.14
C SER A 87 -1.11 -11.26 -3.06
N ASN A 88 0.12 -11.06 -2.58
CA ASN A 88 1.20 -12.05 -2.77
C ASN A 88 1.97 -12.44 -1.50
N GLN A 89 1.38 -12.27 -0.31
CA GLN A 89 2.00 -12.69 0.95
C GLN A 89 1.02 -13.46 1.84
N LEU A 90 0.42 -14.50 1.27
CA LEU A 90 -0.33 -15.51 2.03
C LEU A 90 -0.23 -16.87 1.32
N LEU A 91 0.99 -17.40 1.20
CA LEU A 91 1.20 -18.74 0.61
C LEU A 91 2.24 -19.56 1.38
N LEU A 92 2.29 -19.41 2.71
CA LEU A 92 3.09 -20.29 3.57
C LEU A 92 2.50 -20.51 4.97
N GLU A 93 1.17 -20.62 5.08
CA GLU A 93 0.54 -21.14 6.29
C GLU A 93 -0.60 -22.09 5.88
N GLY A 94 -0.54 -23.31 6.41
CA GLY A 94 -1.17 -24.49 5.84
C GLY A 94 -2.69 -24.56 5.92
N ASN A 95 -3.23 -25.47 5.11
CA ASN A 95 -4.59 -25.98 5.13
C ASN A 95 -5.17 -26.11 6.56
N LYS A 96 -6.19 -25.31 6.86
CA LYS A 96 -7.33 -25.74 7.69
C LYS A 96 -8.61 -25.23 7.06
N ARG A 97 -9.32 -26.13 6.38
CA ARG A 97 -10.77 -26.01 6.18
C ARG A 97 -11.39 -26.53 7.46
N ASP A 98 -12.16 -25.69 8.14
CA ASP A 98 -13.31 -26.12 8.94
C ASP A 98 -14.37 -25.02 8.77
N THR A 99 -15.40 -25.26 7.95
CA THR A 99 -16.71 -25.82 8.33
C THR A 99 -17.45 -24.94 9.34
N GLU A 100 -18.58 -24.38 8.87
CA GLU A 100 -19.72 -23.78 9.58
C GLU A 100 -19.53 -23.28 11.02
N ASP A 101 -19.80 -21.99 11.26
CA ASP A 101 -20.57 -21.65 12.45
C ASP A 101 -21.34 -20.33 12.36
N ARG A 102 -22.64 -20.44 12.70
CA ARG A 102 -23.61 -19.40 13.11
C ARG A 102 -24.30 -18.51 12.07
N ILE A 103 -25.38 -19.10 11.57
CA ILE A 103 -26.66 -18.43 11.34
C ILE A 103 -27.35 -18.15 12.70
N MET A 104 -28.13 -17.06 12.77
CA MET A 104 -29.39 -16.83 13.54
C MET A 104 -29.39 -15.49 14.33
N PRO A 105 -30.55 -14.87 14.63
CA PRO A 105 -31.41 -14.11 13.71
C PRO A 105 -31.90 -12.78 14.35
N ARG A 106 -32.56 -11.88 13.58
CA ARG A 106 -33.39 -10.83 14.18
C ARG A 106 -34.79 -10.88 13.57
N THR A 107 -35.62 -11.68 14.21
CA THR A 107 -37.08 -11.66 14.18
C THR A 107 -37.60 -10.41 14.90
N VAL A 108 -38.53 -9.69 14.28
CA VAL A 108 -39.66 -8.91 14.82
C VAL A 108 -40.24 -8.14 13.63
N ASP A 109 -41.54 -8.07 13.37
CA ASP A 109 -42.78 -8.60 13.94
C ASP A 109 -43.83 -8.12 12.91
N ALA A 110 -44.72 -8.99 12.39
CA ALA A 110 -46.17 -9.01 12.71
C ALA A 110 -46.90 -7.66 12.47
N ASP A 111 -48.10 -7.58 11.91
CA ASP A 111 -49.22 -8.51 11.77
C ASP A 111 -50.18 -7.77 10.80
N ASP A 112 -50.69 -8.39 9.74
CA ASP A 112 -51.90 -9.22 9.73
C ASP A 112 -53.21 -8.40 9.83
N SER A 113 -54.03 -8.47 8.80
CA SER A 113 -55.32 -9.16 8.95
C SER A 113 -56.05 -9.24 7.61
N ASP A 114 -56.23 -10.51 7.27
CA ASP A 114 -57.02 -11.17 6.25
C ASP A 114 -58.54 -10.84 6.29
N VAL A 115 -59.22 -11.30 5.25
CA VAL A 115 -60.55 -11.92 5.19
C VAL A 115 -61.45 -11.36 4.07
N GLU A 116 -61.54 -12.16 3.00
CA GLU A 116 -62.68 -12.22 2.07
C GLU A 116 -63.98 -12.61 2.80
N VAL A 117 -65.14 -12.00 2.51
CA VAL A 117 -66.45 -12.70 2.37
C VAL A 117 -67.46 -11.81 1.60
N ASN A 118 -67.95 -12.38 0.50
CA ASN A 118 -69.29 -12.35 -0.11
C ASN A 118 -70.37 -11.32 0.28
N ASN A 119 -70.93 -10.76 -0.80
CA ASN A 119 -72.35 -10.70 -1.19
C ASN A 119 -73.33 -9.71 -0.52
N ASP A 120 -74.15 -9.15 -1.42
CA ASP A 120 -75.47 -8.52 -1.28
C ASP A 120 -75.65 -7.15 -0.61
N ASN A 121 -75.94 -6.18 -1.50
CA ASN A 121 -77.08 -5.25 -1.48
C ASN A 121 -77.06 -4.08 -0.47
N GLU A 122 -77.32 -2.86 -0.98
CA GLU A 122 -77.50 -1.57 -0.28
C GLU A 122 -76.34 -0.55 -0.21
N ARG A 123 -75.43 -0.50 -1.22
CA ARG A 123 -74.33 0.51 -1.28
C ARG A 123 -74.27 1.42 -2.52
N LEU A 124 -75.30 1.48 -3.36
CA LEU A 124 -75.20 2.12 -4.68
C LEU A 124 -75.38 3.66 -4.68
N LEU A 125 -76.14 4.23 -3.74
CA LEU A 125 -76.41 5.69 -3.73
C LEU A 125 -75.29 6.54 -3.11
N LEU A 126 -74.52 6.00 -2.16
CA LEU A 126 -73.39 6.71 -1.53
C LEU A 126 -72.08 6.61 -2.35
N LEU A 127 -72.01 5.69 -3.31
CA LEU A 127 -70.84 5.49 -4.18
C LEU A 127 -70.78 6.54 -5.31
N LEU A 128 -71.92 7.07 -5.76
CA LEU A 128 -71.98 8.04 -6.87
C LEU A 128 -71.46 9.44 -6.47
N ASP A 129 -71.79 9.91 -5.26
CA ASP A 129 -71.30 11.22 -4.79
C ASP A 129 -69.82 11.18 -4.38
N LYS A 130 -69.36 10.06 -3.80
CA LYS A 130 -67.93 9.85 -3.52
C LYS A 130 -67.11 9.73 -4.80
N SER A 131 -67.62 9.06 -5.84
CA SER A 131 -66.92 8.97 -7.13
C SER A 131 -66.90 10.30 -7.87
N LYS A 132 -67.96 11.12 -7.80
CA LYS A 132 -67.94 12.49 -8.36
C LYS A 132 -66.95 13.40 -7.64
N LEU A 133 -66.89 13.38 -6.31
CA LEU A 133 -65.90 14.17 -5.56
C LEU A 133 -64.47 13.68 -5.80
N HIS A 134 -64.26 12.38 -5.94
CA HIS A 134 -62.96 11.80 -6.30
C HIS A 134 -62.54 12.21 -7.71
N LEU A 135 -63.45 12.15 -8.69
CA LEU A 135 -63.15 12.57 -10.07
C LEU A 135 -62.83 14.07 -10.19
N ILE A 136 -63.51 14.90 -9.41
CA ILE A 136 -63.25 16.36 -9.35
C ILE A 136 -61.91 16.64 -8.67
N SER A 137 -61.61 15.94 -7.56
CA SER A 137 -60.33 16.06 -6.86
C SER A 137 -59.17 15.58 -7.74
N ASP A 138 -59.33 14.45 -8.44
CA ASP A 138 -58.32 13.90 -9.35
C ASP A 138 -58.10 14.80 -10.57
N CYS A 139 -59.17 15.39 -11.13
CA CYS A 139 -59.06 16.35 -12.22
C CYS A 139 -58.29 17.61 -11.79
N PHE A 140 -58.56 18.10 -10.57
CA PHE A 140 -57.86 19.27 -10.02
C PHE A 140 -56.37 18.98 -9.77
N ILE A 141 -56.05 17.80 -9.20
CA ILE A 141 -54.65 17.35 -9.01
C ILE A 141 -53.95 17.17 -10.36
N SER A 142 -54.63 16.61 -11.36
CA SER A 142 -54.06 16.42 -12.70
C SER A 142 -53.80 17.76 -13.40
N GLU A 143 -54.70 18.74 -13.27
CA GLU A 143 -54.54 20.07 -13.87
C GLU A 143 -53.39 20.85 -13.20
N GLU A 144 -53.25 20.73 -11.88
CA GLU A 144 -52.16 21.33 -11.11
C GLU A 144 -50.80 20.72 -11.48
N GLN A 145 -50.73 19.40 -11.66
CA GLN A 145 -49.51 18.74 -12.16
C GLN A 145 -49.15 19.15 -13.59
N LEU A 146 -50.15 19.36 -14.45
CA LEU A 146 -49.92 19.81 -15.83
C LEU A 146 -49.39 21.24 -15.86
N ARG A 147 -49.93 22.13 -15.02
CA ARG A 147 -49.46 23.52 -14.90
C ARG A 147 -48.05 23.60 -14.29
N ALA A 148 -47.76 22.78 -13.29
CA ALA A 148 -46.41 22.68 -12.73
C ALA A 148 -45.41 22.13 -13.75
N ALA A 149 -45.81 21.17 -14.60
CA ALA A 149 -44.97 20.65 -15.67
C ALA A 149 -44.70 21.69 -16.76
N GLU A 150 -45.70 22.50 -17.13
CA GLU A 150 -45.53 23.61 -18.07
C GLU A 150 -44.60 24.70 -17.52
N GLU A 151 -44.75 25.07 -16.24
CA GLU A 151 -43.85 26.03 -15.58
C GLU A 151 -42.41 25.52 -15.49
N LEU A 152 -42.21 24.23 -15.20
CA LEU A 152 -40.89 23.61 -15.22
C LEU A 152 -40.28 23.61 -16.62
N LYS A 153 -41.08 23.35 -17.65
CA LYS A 153 -40.63 23.37 -19.05
C LYS A 153 -40.25 24.78 -19.51
N VAL A 154 -41.03 25.80 -19.16
CA VAL A 154 -40.70 27.20 -19.44
C VAL A 154 -39.45 27.64 -18.68
N LYS A 155 -39.28 27.18 -17.43
CA LYS A 155 -38.09 27.46 -16.62
C LYS A 155 -36.84 26.77 -17.18
N GLU A 156 -36.98 25.56 -17.70
CA GLU A 156 -35.92 24.83 -18.40
C GLU A 156 -35.53 25.54 -19.71
N GLU A 157 -36.50 25.99 -20.51
CA GLU A 157 -36.26 26.77 -21.73
C GLU A 157 -35.57 28.11 -21.44
N GLN A 158 -35.94 28.80 -20.36
CA GLN A 158 -35.28 30.03 -19.92
C GLN A 158 -33.86 29.77 -19.40
N LEU A 159 -33.61 28.66 -18.70
CA LEU A 159 -32.27 28.25 -18.25
C LEU A 159 -31.37 27.89 -19.43
N LEU A 160 -31.90 27.18 -20.43
CA LEU A 160 -31.17 26.87 -21.67
C LEU A 160 -30.85 28.15 -22.46
N ARG A 161 -31.84 29.04 -22.64
CA ARG A 161 -31.69 30.27 -23.42
C ARG A 161 -30.91 31.36 -22.70
N GLY A 162 -30.93 31.38 -21.37
CA GLY A 162 -30.26 32.37 -20.53
C GLY A 162 -28.75 32.18 -20.40
N ASN A 163 -28.19 31.07 -20.90
CA ASN A 163 -26.77 30.78 -20.80
C ASN A 163 -26.00 31.32 -22.04
N PRO A 164 -25.29 32.47 -21.93
CA PRO A 164 -24.57 33.06 -23.05
C PRO A 164 -23.37 32.23 -23.53
N LEU A 165 -22.89 31.27 -22.73
CA LEU A 165 -21.83 30.33 -23.12
C LEU A 165 -22.34 29.24 -24.08
N LEU A 166 -23.64 28.91 -24.04
CA LEU A 166 -24.25 27.89 -24.90
C LEU A 166 -24.78 28.46 -26.22
N ASN A 167 -25.09 29.76 -26.25
CA ASN A 167 -25.70 30.42 -27.42
C ASN A 167 -24.71 31.05 -28.40
N ASN A 168 -23.41 30.96 -28.14
CA ASN A 168 -22.40 31.42 -29.09
C ASN A 168 -21.99 30.23 -29.98
N PRO A 169 -22.27 30.25 -31.30
CA PRO A 169 -21.68 29.29 -32.24
C PRO A 169 -20.21 29.67 -32.45
N THR A 170 -19.40 29.66 -31.40
CA THR A 170 -17.95 29.61 -31.57
C THR A 170 -17.69 28.28 -32.25
N SER A 171 -17.37 28.32 -33.55
CA SER A 171 -16.82 27.19 -34.25
C SER A 171 -15.69 26.63 -33.38
N PHE A 172 -15.93 25.47 -32.77
CA PHE A 172 -14.95 24.75 -31.97
C PHE A 172 -13.96 24.11 -32.95
N SER A 173 -13.29 24.95 -33.75
CA SER A 173 -12.16 24.53 -34.54
C SER A 173 -11.08 24.22 -33.51
N VAL A 174 -10.95 22.95 -33.16
CA VAL A 174 -9.82 22.46 -32.37
C VAL A 174 -8.58 22.89 -33.12
N LYS A 175 -7.93 23.97 -32.67
CA LYS A 175 -6.67 24.42 -33.27
C LYS A 175 -5.73 23.22 -33.23
N ARG A 176 -5.24 22.81 -34.41
CA ARG A 176 -4.19 21.79 -34.52
C ARG A 176 -3.11 22.16 -33.53
N ARG A 177 -2.93 21.29 -32.54
CA ARG A 177 -1.86 21.45 -31.55
C ARG A 177 -0.55 21.28 -32.31
N TRP A 178 0.49 21.98 -31.93
CA TRP A 178 1.82 21.80 -32.51
C TRP A 178 2.28 20.33 -32.44
N ASP A 179 1.81 19.61 -31.42
CA ASP A 179 2.02 18.19 -31.23
C ASP A 179 1.21 17.28 -32.14
N ASP A 180 0.19 17.76 -32.87
CA ASP A 180 -0.81 16.92 -33.56
C ASP A 180 -0.17 16.06 -34.67
N ASP A 181 0.87 16.57 -35.32
CA ASP A 181 1.59 15.91 -36.44
C ASP A 181 2.64 14.87 -36.02
N VAL A 182 2.85 14.66 -34.72
CA VAL A 182 3.85 13.69 -34.23
C VAL A 182 3.33 12.25 -34.34
N VAL A 183 4.05 11.38 -35.03
CA VAL A 183 3.64 9.98 -35.26
C VAL A 183 3.61 9.09 -34.01
N PHE A 184 4.29 9.48 -32.93
CA PHE A 184 4.29 8.78 -31.65
C PHE A 184 3.74 9.67 -30.53
N LYS A 185 2.73 9.20 -29.81
CA LYS A 185 2.15 9.89 -28.66
C LYS A 185 2.36 9.08 -27.39
N ASN A 186 2.62 9.74 -26.27
CA ASN A 186 2.48 9.17 -24.92
C ASN A 186 3.24 7.84 -24.68
N GLN A 187 4.43 7.65 -25.26
CA GLN A 187 5.18 6.38 -25.21
C GLN A 187 5.53 5.92 -23.79
N ALA A 188 5.83 6.86 -22.88
CA ALA A 188 6.18 6.56 -21.48
C ALA A 188 4.97 6.67 -20.53
N ARG A 189 3.74 6.79 -21.05
CA ARG A 189 2.56 6.95 -20.20
C ARG A 189 2.27 5.64 -19.47
N GLY A 190 2.54 5.65 -18.16
CA GLY A 190 2.36 4.48 -17.29
C GLY A 190 3.65 3.70 -17.03
N GLU A 191 4.83 4.20 -17.43
CA GLU A 191 6.08 3.55 -17.09
C GLU A 191 6.30 3.56 -15.57
N THR A 192 6.29 2.38 -14.96
CA THR A 192 6.50 2.23 -13.52
C THR A 192 7.96 2.48 -13.18
N LYS A 193 8.22 3.39 -12.23
CA LYS A 193 9.57 3.59 -11.70
C LYS A 193 10.12 2.26 -11.19
N THR A 194 11.40 2.00 -11.48
CA THR A 194 12.05 0.77 -11.01
C THR A 194 11.96 0.70 -9.48
N PRO A 195 11.36 -0.37 -8.92
CA PRO A 195 11.23 -0.50 -7.48
C PRO A 195 12.61 -0.60 -6.83
N LYS A 196 12.73 -0.04 -5.62
CA LYS A 196 13.91 -0.21 -4.77
C LYS A 196 14.08 -1.70 -4.48
N ARG A 197 15.08 -2.32 -5.10
CA ARG A 197 15.41 -3.74 -4.95
C ARG A 197 16.88 -3.90 -4.61
N PHE A 198 17.19 -4.96 -3.87
CA PHE A 198 18.55 -5.40 -3.65
C PHE A 198 18.75 -6.73 -4.36
N ILE A 199 19.83 -6.84 -5.15
CA ILE A 199 20.19 -8.06 -5.88
C ILE A 199 21.57 -8.48 -5.38
N ASN A 200 21.66 -9.69 -4.83
CA ASN A 200 22.93 -10.30 -4.41
C ASN A 200 23.68 -10.87 -5.62
N ASP A 201 24.08 -9.99 -6.54
CA ASP A 201 24.82 -10.30 -7.76
C ASP A 201 25.70 -9.11 -8.12
N THR A 202 27.01 -9.32 -8.28
CA THR A 202 27.96 -8.23 -8.50
C THR A 202 27.86 -7.58 -9.86
N ILE A 203 27.29 -8.25 -10.88
CA ILE A 203 27.21 -7.75 -12.25
C ILE A 203 25.78 -7.34 -12.65
N ARG A 204 24.76 -8.00 -12.08
CA ARG A 204 23.35 -7.68 -12.41
C ARG A 204 22.69 -6.68 -11.46
N ASN A 205 23.33 -6.39 -10.32
CA ASN A 205 22.84 -5.38 -9.39
C ASN A 205 22.67 -4.02 -10.08
N ASP A 206 21.63 -3.30 -9.67
CA ASP A 206 21.34 -1.94 -10.11
C ASP A 206 22.55 -1.01 -9.91
N PHE A 207 23.35 -1.22 -8.85
CA PHE A 207 24.59 -0.49 -8.66
C PHE A 207 25.57 -0.69 -9.82
N HIS A 208 25.84 -1.94 -10.20
CA HIS A 208 26.81 -2.25 -11.24
C HIS A 208 26.35 -1.75 -12.62
N ARG A 209 25.06 -1.93 -12.94
CA ARG A 209 24.48 -1.38 -14.18
C ARG A 209 24.62 0.13 -14.27
N LYS A 210 24.32 0.87 -13.19
CA LYS A 210 24.49 2.33 -13.12
C LYS A 210 25.96 2.74 -13.18
N PHE A 211 26.85 1.96 -12.55
CA PHE A 211 28.30 2.19 -12.61
C PHE A 211 28.81 2.08 -14.04
N LEU A 212 28.47 0.99 -14.75
CA LEU A 212 28.85 0.82 -16.16
C LEU A 212 28.26 1.93 -17.02
N GLN A 213 26.97 2.25 -16.89
CA GLN A 213 26.34 3.35 -17.65
C GLN A 213 27.03 4.71 -17.43
N LYS A 214 27.59 4.94 -16.24
CA LYS A 214 28.26 6.20 -15.90
C LYS A 214 29.70 6.25 -16.42
N TYR A 215 30.44 5.16 -16.31
CA TYR A 215 31.90 5.14 -16.57
C TYR A 215 32.29 4.49 -17.89
N MET A 216 31.38 3.75 -18.52
CA MET A 216 31.54 3.17 -19.85
C MET A 216 30.48 3.78 -20.75
N LYS A 217 30.92 4.43 -21.82
CA LYS A 217 30.07 5.14 -22.77
C LYS A 217 29.99 4.36 -24.07
#